data_AF-A0AA39KZM7-F1
#
_entry.id   AF-A0AA39KZM7-F1
#
_cell.length_a   1.000
_cell.length_b   1.000
_cell.length_c   1.000
_cell.angle_alpha   90.00
_cell.angle_beta   90.00
_cell.angle_gamma   90.00
#
_symmetry.space_group_name_H-M   'P 1'
#
loop_
_entity.id
_entity.type
_entity.pdbx_description
1 polymer ?
#
loop_
_entity_poly.entity_id
_entity_poly.type
_entity_poly.pdbx_seq_one_letter_code
_entity_poly.pdbx_strand_id
1 'polypeptide(L)'
;MDDLKLIHVNAYGEKSRRGRQKQGTDPLGPEPNVGMFIEDHKKRADSDPNAPPFDDLRNYAYEGGGSTAGSLSSLASGTDDEQHEYQYLGTWGPRFDKLADMYGPTVESEEE
;
A
#
# COMPACT_ATOMS: atom_id res chain seq x y z
N MET A 1 79.39 -30.84 -19.50
CA MET A 1 80.21 -29.85 -18.80
C MET A 1 79.35 -29.28 -17.69
N ASP A 2 79.70 -29.51 -16.43
CA ASP A 2 78.90 -29.00 -15.30
C ASP A 2 79.09 -27.49 -15.16
N ASP A 3 77.98 -26.74 -15.12
CA ASP A 3 78.00 -25.29 -14.89
C ASP A 3 78.57 -24.99 -13.49
N LEU A 4 79.73 -24.31 -13.46
CA LEU A 4 80.38 -23.82 -12.24
C LEU A 4 79.44 -22.85 -11.50
N LYS A 5 78.84 -23.31 -10.40
CA LYS A 5 78.11 -22.42 -9.48
C LYS A 5 79.12 -21.54 -8.76
N LEU A 6 79.06 -20.23 -9.04
CA LEU A 6 79.85 -19.22 -8.33
C LEU A 6 79.42 -19.17 -6.86
N ILE A 7 80.26 -19.74 -5.99
CA ILE A 7 80.06 -19.68 -4.54
C ILE A 7 80.46 -18.27 -4.09
N HIS A 8 79.48 -17.41 -3.82
CA HIS A 8 79.75 -16.12 -3.20
C HIS A 8 80.10 -16.36 -1.72
N VAL A 9 81.34 -16.07 -1.36
CA VAL A 9 81.87 -16.13 0.01
C VAL A 9 81.87 -14.71 0.57
N ASN A 10 81.33 -14.51 1.76
CA ASN A 10 81.32 -13.21 2.43
C ASN A 10 82.71 -12.88 3.03
N ALA A 11 82.92 -11.63 3.47
CA ALA A 11 84.20 -11.15 4.01
C ALA A 11 84.69 -11.87 5.28
N TYR A 12 83.90 -12.81 5.81
CA TYR A 12 84.22 -13.64 6.97
C TYR A 12 84.50 -15.11 6.60
N GLY A 13 84.60 -15.43 5.30
CA GLY A 13 85.01 -16.75 4.83
C GLY A 13 83.92 -17.83 4.90
N GLU A 14 82.67 -17.47 5.18
CA GLU A 14 81.57 -18.43 5.26
C GLU A 14 80.94 -18.70 3.88
N LYS A 15 80.88 -19.98 3.52
CA LYS A 15 80.31 -20.47 2.25
C LYS A 15 78.79 -20.54 2.39
N SER A 16 78.05 -19.58 1.83
CA SER A 16 76.58 -19.61 1.82
C SER A 16 76.07 -20.72 0.90
N ARG A 17 75.75 -21.88 1.47
CA ARG A 17 75.07 -22.97 0.77
C ARG A 17 73.59 -22.63 0.60
N ARG A 18 73.25 -21.84 -0.42
CA ARG A 18 71.86 -21.69 -0.88
C ARG A 18 71.41 -22.97 -1.58
N GLY A 19 71.07 -23.97 -0.77
CA GLY A 19 70.45 -25.22 -1.19
C GLY A 19 68.95 -25.03 -1.44
N ARG A 20 68.60 -24.74 -2.70
CA ARG A 20 67.38 -25.20 -3.38
C ARG A 20 66.05 -24.76 -2.74
N GLN A 21 65.62 -23.53 -3.02
CA GLN A 21 64.19 -23.25 -3.12
C GLN A 21 63.65 -24.16 -4.23
N LYS A 22 62.85 -25.17 -3.86
CA LYS A 22 61.97 -25.85 -4.81
C LYS A 22 60.93 -24.82 -5.25
N GLN A 23 61.20 -24.11 -6.34
CA GLN A 23 60.14 -23.48 -7.12
C GLN A 23 59.39 -24.61 -7.82
N GLY A 24 58.44 -25.21 -7.11
CA GLY A 24 57.31 -25.86 -7.75
C GLY A 24 56.23 -24.79 -7.86
N THR A 25 56.23 -24.03 -8.95
CA THR A 25 55.03 -23.32 -9.36
C THR A 25 54.12 -24.39 -9.95
N ASP A 26 53.22 -24.93 -9.15
CA ASP A 26 52.13 -25.75 -9.70
C ASP A 26 51.35 -24.89 -10.72
N PRO A 27 51.20 -25.34 -11.98
CA PRO A 27 50.36 -24.69 -12.95
C PRO A 27 48.93 -25.19 -12.75
N LEU A 28 48.37 -24.96 -11.58
CA LEU A 28 46.94 -25.09 -11.37
C LEU A 28 46.47 -23.72 -10.94
N GLY A 29 45.43 -23.22 -11.63
CA GLY A 29 44.75 -22.00 -11.23
C GLY A 29 44.28 -22.06 -9.78
N PRO A 30 43.60 -21.01 -9.27
CA PRO A 30 43.16 -21.00 -7.87
C PRO A 30 42.48 -22.34 -7.54
N GLU A 31 43.11 -23.09 -6.63
CA GLU A 31 42.61 -24.37 -6.12
C GLU A 31 41.11 -24.22 -5.85
N PRO A 32 40.25 -25.08 -6.39
CA PRO A 32 38.81 -24.96 -6.23
C PRO A 32 38.47 -25.01 -4.74
N ASN A 33 38.21 -23.84 -4.14
CA ASN A 33 37.88 -23.72 -2.72
C ASN A 33 36.42 -24.13 -2.52
N VAL A 34 36.22 -25.42 -2.25
CA VAL A 34 34.89 -26.01 -2.00
C VAL A 34 34.16 -25.30 -0.87
N GLY A 35 34.87 -24.77 0.13
CA GLY A 35 34.28 -24.01 1.23
C GLY A 35 33.61 -22.72 0.75
N MET A 36 34.30 -21.94 -0.09
CA MET A 36 33.72 -20.74 -0.72
C MET A 36 32.54 -21.10 -1.61
N PHE A 37 32.64 -22.17 -2.40
CA PHE A 37 31.53 -22.63 -3.24
C PHE A 37 30.28 -22.95 -2.41
N ILE A 38 30.42 -23.72 -1.33
CA ILE A 38 29.30 -24.08 -0.45
C ILE A 38 28.73 -22.83 0.22
N GLU A 39 29.59 -21.93 0.70
CA GLU A 39 29.15 -20.72 1.37
C GLU A 39 28.40 -19.76 0.44
N ASP A 40 28.86 -19.59 -0.79
CA ASP A 40 28.19 -18.77 -1.80
C ASP A 40 26.84 -19.37 -2.21
N HIS A 41 26.75 -20.70 -2.34
CA HIS A 41 25.49 -21.37 -2.65
C HIS A 41 24.50 -21.33 -1.49
N LYS A 42 24.98 -21.45 -0.25
CA LYS A 42 24.17 -21.31 0.95
C LYS A 42 23.58 -19.90 1.04
N LYS A 43 24.41 -18.85 0.89
CA LYS A 43 23.93 -17.45 0.89
C LYS A 43 22.86 -17.20 -0.17
N ARG A 44 23.00 -17.81 -1.34
CA ARG A 44 22.03 -17.72 -2.44
C ARG A 44 20.72 -18.43 -2.11
N ALA A 45 20.78 -19.61 -1.48
CA ALA A 45 19.60 -20.36 -1.06
C ALA A 45 18.85 -19.66 0.09
N ASP A 46 19.58 -19.14 1.07
CA ASP A 46 19.00 -18.44 2.23
C ASP A 46 18.33 -17.11 1.85
N SER A 47 18.72 -16.53 0.72
CA SER A 47 18.17 -15.26 0.20
C SER A 47 17.16 -15.47 -0.93
N ASP A 48 16.68 -16.70 -1.16
CA ASP A 48 15.73 -16.99 -2.25
C ASP A 48 14.35 -16.39 -1.93
N PRO A 49 13.87 -15.40 -2.71
CA PRO A 49 12.55 -14.80 -2.49
C PRO A 49 11.38 -15.74 -2.82
N ASN A 50 11.63 -16.85 -3.50
CA ASN A 50 10.63 -17.89 -3.75
C ASN A 50 10.60 -18.95 -2.65
N ALA A 51 11.44 -18.80 -1.62
CA ALA A 51 11.33 -19.61 -0.42
C ALA A 51 9.99 -19.29 0.29
N PRO A 52 9.30 -20.30 0.84
CA PRO A 52 8.07 -20.08 1.61
C PRO A 52 8.31 -19.20 2.86
N PRO A 53 7.28 -18.59 3.48
CA PRO A 53 5.84 -18.72 3.21
C PRO A 53 5.34 -17.70 2.19
N PHE A 54 4.51 -18.16 1.25
CA PHE A 54 3.86 -17.28 0.28
C PHE A 54 2.75 -16.47 0.94
N ASP A 55 2.37 -15.36 0.28
CA ASP A 55 1.22 -14.57 0.68
C ASP A 55 -0.09 -15.32 0.40
N ASP A 56 -0.99 -15.32 1.37
CA ASP A 56 -2.34 -15.87 1.22
C ASP A 56 -3.34 -14.75 0.94
N LEU A 57 -4.19 -14.92 -0.08
CA LEU A 57 -5.34 -14.04 -0.30
C LEU A 57 -6.48 -14.41 0.64
N ARG A 58 -7.09 -13.38 1.26
CA ARG A 58 -8.31 -13.55 2.07
C ARG A 58 -9.49 -12.89 1.36
N ASN A 59 -10.46 -13.70 0.95
CA ASN A 59 -11.68 -13.22 0.33
C ASN A 59 -12.70 -12.88 1.43
N TYR A 60 -13.22 -11.65 1.40
CA TYR A 60 -14.28 -11.19 2.29
C TYR A 60 -15.54 -10.92 1.47
N ALA A 61 -16.64 -11.56 1.86
CA ALA A 61 -17.93 -11.46 1.17
C ALA A 61 -19.10 -11.31 2.16
N TYR A 62 -18.83 -10.77 3.34
CA TYR A 62 -19.87 -10.57 4.34
C TYR A 62 -20.69 -9.32 3.99
N GLU A 63 -21.96 -9.52 3.65
CA GLU A 63 -22.89 -8.47 3.21
C GLU A 63 -23.62 -7.79 4.39
N GLY A 64 -23.55 -8.37 5.60
CA GLY A 64 -24.36 -7.93 6.73
C GLY A 64 -25.56 -8.85 6.97
N GLY A 65 -26.38 -8.49 7.96
CA GLY A 65 -27.53 -9.29 8.41
C GLY A 65 -28.87 -8.92 7.78
N GLY A 66 -28.90 -7.98 6.81
CA GLY A 66 -30.15 -7.54 6.18
C GLY A 66 -31.09 -6.76 7.10
N SER A 67 -30.56 -6.01 8.06
CA SER A 67 -31.38 -5.24 9.01
C SER A 67 -32.17 -4.13 8.33
N THR A 68 -33.45 -4.01 8.63
CA THR A 68 -34.29 -2.88 8.19
C THR A 68 -33.77 -1.57 8.77
N ALA A 69 -33.75 -0.52 7.96
CA ALA A 69 -33.35 0.84 8.34
C ALA A 69 -34.41 1.55 9.21
N GLY A 70 -34.87 0.92 10.31
CA GLY A 70 -35.80 1.51 11.27
C GLY A 70 -36.98 2.27 10.65
N SER A 71 -37.41 3.33 11.32
CA SER A 71 -38.38 4.30 10.80
C SER A 71 -37.64 5.55 10.33
N LEU A 72 -37.94 6.01 9.11
CA LEU A 72 -37.44 7.28 8.57
C LEU A 72 -38.51 8.37 8.72
N SER A 73 -38.08 9.62 8.87
CA SER A 73 -39.00 10.77 8.87
C SER A 73 -39.72 10.90 7.54
N SER A 74 -41.00 11.25 7.58
CA SER A 74 -41.78 11.58 6.39
C SER A 74 -41.26 12.85 5.73
N LEU A 75 -41.31 12.91 4.38
CA LEU A 75 -40.92 14.10 3.62
C LEU A 75 -41.73 15.36 3.99
N ALA A 76 -42.98 15.17 4.39
CA ALA A 76 -43.90 16.26 4.75
C ALA A 76 -43.73 16.74 6.21
N SER A 77 -42.76 16.23 6.97
CA SER A 77 -42.63 16.49 8.41
C SER A 77 -42.33 17.95 8.79
N GLY A 78 -42.29 18.89 7.83
CA GLY A 78 -42.07 20.32 8.08
C GLY A 78 -42.88 21.27 7.20
N THR A 79 -43.88 20.78 6.45
CA THR A 79 -44.71 21.64 5.57
C THR A 79 -46.10 21.93 6.14
N ASP A 80 -46.46 21.31 7.27
CA ASP A 80 -47.82 21.37 7.84
C ASP A 80 -48.01 22.54 8.84
N ASP A 81 -46.92 23.20 9.24
CA ASP A 81 -46.95 24.30 10.22
C ASP A 81 -47.15 25.69 9.58
N GLU A 82 -47.47 25.77 8.29
CA GLU A 82 -47.66 27.06 7.61
C GLU A 82 -49.10 27.58 7.76
N GLN A 83 -49.26 28.82 8.24
CA GLN A 83 -50.55 29.50 8.17
C GLN A 83 -50.97 29.67 6.71
N HIS A 84 -52.11 29.09 6.33
CA HIS A 84 -52.62 29.21 4.97
C HIS A 84 -53.24 30.60 4.71
N GLU A 85 -52.53 31.44 3.95
CA GLU A 85 -53.01 32.76 3.49
C GLU A 85 -53.51 32.65 2.03
N TYR A 86 -54.81 32.88 1.79
CA TYR A 86 -55.45 32.65 0.49
C TYR A 86 -55.80 33.93 -0.29
N GLN A 87 -55.12 35.05 -0.02
CA GLN A 87 -55.43 36.36 -0.64
C GLN A 87 -55.33 36.36 -2.17
N TYR A 88 -54.54 35.45 -2.76
CA TYR A 88 -54.40 35.30 -4.20
C TYR A 88 -55.68 34.82 -4.91
N LEU A 89 -56.64 34.20 -4.20
CA LEU A 89 -57.89 33.71 -4.79
C LEU A 89 -58.72 34.84 -5.44
N GLY A 90 -58.70 36.04 -4.88
CA GLY A 90 -59.41 37.20 -5.44
C GLY A 90 -58.89 37.63 -6.82
N THR A 91 -57.67 37.23 -7.20
CA THR A 91 -57.04 37.58 -8.48
C THR A 91 -57.17 36.52 -9.57
N TRP A 92 -57.66 35.32 -9.23
CA TRP A 92 -57.80 34.20 -10.19
C TRP A 92 -59.03 34.30 -11.10
N GLY A 93 -59.90 35.29 -10.85
CA GLY A 93 -61.06 35.62 -11.65
C GLY A 93 -62.34 34.88 -11.24
N PRO A 94 -63.45 35.12 -11.95
CA PRO A 94 -64.82 34.90 -11.46
C PRO A 94 -65.18 33.43 -11.16
N ARG A 95 -64.39 32.48 -11.66
CA ARG A 95 -64.57 31.06 -11.33
C ARG A 95 -64.17 30.74 -9.89
N PHE A 96 -63.39 31.60 -9.25
CA PHE A 96 -62.85 31.42 -7.91
C PHE A 96 -63.50 32.35 -6.87
N ASP A 97 -64.46 33.19 -7.25
CA ASP A 97 -65.13 34.14 -6.35
C ASP A 97 -65.68 33.45 -5.10
N LYS A 98 -66.35 32.31 -5.26
CA LYS A 98 -66.86 31.55 -4.11
C LYS A 98 -65.76 31.08 -3.15
N LEU A 99 -64.58 30.73 -3.66
CA LEU A 99 -63.43 30.36 -2.82
C LEU A 99 -62.80 31.60 -2.17
N ALA A 100 -62.73 32.72 -2.88
CA ALA A 100 -62.29 34.00 -2.34
C ALA A 100 -63.22 34.50 -1.23
N ASP A 101 -64.53 34.30 -1.35
CA ASP A 101 -65.50 34.64 -0.30
C ASP A 101 -65.36 33.75 0.95
N MET A 102 -65.03 32.46 0.77
CA MET A 102 -64.91 31.50 1.88
C MET A 102 -63.56 31.57 2.62
N TYR A 103 -62.47 31.90 1.91
CA TYR A 103 -61.10 31.84 2.42
C TYR A 103 -60.34 33.18 2.36
N GLY A 104 -60.94 34.20 1.76
CA GLY A 104 -60.40 35.55 1.76
C GLY A 104 -60.52 36.20 3.15
N PRO A 105 -59.91 37.38 3.33
CA PRO A 105 -60.00 38.09 4.60
C PRO A 105 -61.47 38.31 4.96
N THR A 106 -61.90 37.74 6.09
CA THR A 106 -63.16 38.12 6.70
C THR A 106 -63.05 39.61 6.98
N VAL A 107 -63.84 40.42 6.28
CA VAL A 107 -64.16 41.75 6.76
C VAL A 107 -64.89 41.53 8.07
N GLU A 108 -64.14 41.45 9.18
CA GLU A 108 -64.71 41.76 10.47
C GLU A 108 -65.15 43.21 10.32
N SER A 109 -66.44 43.38 10.02
CA SER A 109 -67.12 44.64 10.12
C SER A 109 -66.94 45.07 11.57
N GLU A 110 -65.95 45.94 11.80
CA GLU A 110 -65.96 46.86 12.94
C GLU A 110 -67.22 47.71 12.77
N GLU A 111 -68.35 47.18 13.26
CA GLU A 111 -69.56 47.95 13.49
C GLU A 111 -69.28 48.84 14.69
N GLU A 112 -69.21 50.15 14.44
CA GLU A 112 -69.13 51.24 15.42
C GLU A 112 -70.47 51.43 16.16
#